data_AF-L8Y4T5-F1
#
_entry.id   AF-L8Y4T5-F1
#
_cell.length_a   1.000
_cell.length_b   1.000
_cell.length_c   1.000
_cell.angle_alpha   90.00
_cell.angle_beta   90.00
_cell.angle_gamma   90.00
#
_symmetry.space_group_name_H-M   'P 1'
#
loop_
_entity.id
_entity.type
_entity.pdbx_description
1 polymer ?
#
loop_
_entity_poly.entity_id
_entity_poly.type
_entity_poly.pdbx_seq_one_letter_code
_entity_poly.pdbx_strand_id
1 'polypeptide(L)'
;MTECTSLQFVSPFAFEAMQKVDVVRLASLSDPELRLLLPCLVRMALCAPADQSQSWAQDKKLILRLLSGVEAVNSIVALLSVDFHALEQDASKEQQLRGLIKNGERQDEESLGGRRRTDALRFLCKMNPSQALKVRGMVVEECHLPGLGVALTLDHTKNEACEDGVSDLVCFVSGLLLGTNAKVRTWFGTFIRNGQQRKRETSSSVLWQMRRQLLLELMGILPTVRSTRIVEEADVEMEPNVSVYSGLKEEHVVKASALLRLYCALMGIAGLKYSII
;
A
#
# COMPACT_ATOMS: atom_id res chain seq x y z
N MET A 1 -3.49 41.99 19.19
CA MET A 1 -4.45 40.90 18.92
C MET A 1 -5.69 41.55 18.34
N THR A 2 -5.75 41.67 17.02
CA THR A 2 -6.91 42.25 16.32
C THR A 2 -7.91 41.14 16.06
N GLU A 3 -9.07 41.23 16.70
CA GLU A 3 -10.20 40.32 16.53
C GLU A 3 -10.59 40.28 15.05
N CYS A 4 -10.37 39.14 14.41
CA CYS A 4 -10.91 38.84 13.10
C CYS A 4 -12.40 38.56 13.31
N THR A 5 -13.25 39.58 13.16
CA THR A 5 -14.70 39.39 13.06
C THR A 5 -14.99 38.56 11.81
N SER A 6 -15.01 37.24 11.97
CA SER A 6 -15.42 36.31 10.93
C SER A 6 -16.90 36.54 10.65
N LEU A 7 -17.23 37.15 9.52
CA LEU A 7 -18.59 37.15 8.98
C LEU A 7 -19.05 35.70 8.87
N GLN A 8 -20.09 35.33 9.63
CA GLN A 8 -20.66 33.98 9.61
C GLN A 8 -21.74 33.79 8.53
N PHE A 9 -22.22 34.90 7.92
CA PHE A 9 -23.36 34.89 7.02
C PHE A 9 -23.13 35.79 5.80
N VAL A 10 -23.76 35.43 4.68
CA VAL A 10 -23.77 36.22 3.44
C VAL A 10 -24.75 37.39 3.61
N SER A 11 -24.31 38.61 3.33
CA SER A 11 -25.17 39.79 3.39
C SER A 11 -26.24 39.76 2.29
N PRO A 12 -27.41 40.39 2.48
CA PRO A 12 -28.45 40.48 1.43
C PRO A 12 -27.92 41.09 0.13
N PHE A 13 -26.99 42.05 0.24
CA PHE A 13 -26.33 42.67 -0.90
C PHE A 13 -25.46 41.66 -1.68
N ALA A 14 -24.62 40.90 -0.97
CA ALA A 14 -23.79 39.86 -1.57
C ALA A 14 -24.64 38.74 -2.19
N PHE A 15 -25.76 38.38 -1.55
CA PHE A 15 -26.71 37.40 -2.07
C PHE A 15 -27.39 37.87 -3.36
N GLU A 16 -27.88 39.11 -3.41
CA GLU A 16 -28.51 39.66 -4.61
C GLU A 16 -27.52 39.79 -5.77
N ALA A 17 -26.29 40.23 -5.49
CA ALA A 17 -25.22 40.28 -6.48
C ALA A 17 -24.89 38.89 -7.04
N MET A 18 -24.90 37.86 -6.19
CA MET A 18 -24.67 36.48 -6.63
C MET A 18 -25.84 35.91 -7.42
N GLN A 19 -27.08 36.19 -6.99
CA GLN A 19 -28.30 35.73 -7.66
C GLN A 19 -28.41 36.28 -9.08
N LYS A 20 -28.01 37.54 -9.28
CA LYS A 20 -28.03 38.21 -10.58
C LYS A 20 -26.73 38.05 -11.37
N VAL A 21 -25.72 37.42 -10.80
CA VAL A 21 -24.36 37.30 -11.38
C VAL A 21 -23.81 38.68 -11.79
N ASP A 22 -24.03 39.69 -10.94
CA ASP A 22 -23.58 41.06 -11.19
C ASP A 22 -22.11 41.21 -10.79
N VAL A 23 -21.20 40.93 -11.73
CA VAL A 23 -19.76 40.86 -11.47
C VAL A 23 -19.17 42.18 -10.97
N VAL A 24 -19.80 43.32 -11.31
CA VAL A 24 -19.35 44.64 -10.83
C VAL A 24 -19.64 44.78 -9.34
N ARG A 25 -20.83 44.38 -8.89
CA ARG A 25 -21.17 44.37 -7.46
C ARG A 25 -20.35 43.34 -6.68
N LEU A 26 -20.01 42.22 -7.30
CA LEU A 26 -19.15 41.19 -6.70
C LEU A 26 -17.72 41.69 -6.48
N ALA A 27 -17.20 42.50 -7.40
CA ALA A 27 -15.89 43.13 -7.25
C ALA A 27 -15.84 44.18 -6.14
N SER A 28 -16.98 44.73 -5.72
CA SER A 28 -17.07 45.70 -4.61
C SER A 28 -17.22 45.08 -3.23
N LEU A 29 -17.33 43.75 -3.13
CA LEU A 29 -17.47 43.06 -1.84
C LEU A 29 -16.19 43.14 -1.00
N SER A 30 -16.36 43.12 0.32
CA SER A 30 -15.25 43.01 1.25
C SER A 30 -14.61 41.61 1.21
N ASP A 31 -13.31 41.50 1.47
CA ASP A 31 -12.58 40.23 1.56
C ASP A 31 -13.29 39.11 2.37
N PRO A 32 -13.83 39.36 3.58
CA PRO A 32 -14.53 38.32 4.34
C PRO A 32 -15.85 37.89 3.69
N GLU A 33 -16.60 38.80 3.04
CA GLU A 33 -17.81 38.43 2.29
C GLU A 33 -17.48 37.65 1.02
N LEU A 34 -16.43 38.06 0.29
CA LEU A 34 -15.97 37.36 -0.90
C LEU A 34 -15.51 35.93 -0.57
N ARG A 35 -14.85 35.74 0.58
CA ARG A 35 -14.45 34.41 1.11
C ARG A 35 -15.62 33.44 1.29
N LEU A 36 -16.79 33.93 1.68
CA LEU A 36 -17.99 33.08 1.82
C LEU A 36 -18.55 32.62 0.47
N LEU A 37 -18.28 33.37 -0.60
CA LEU A 37 -18.82 33.13 -1.95
C LEU A 37 -17.84 32.40 -2.87
N LEU A 38 -16.59 32.29 -2.44
CA LEU A 38 -15.47 31.73 -3.18
C LEU A 38 -15.72 30.32 -3.77
N PRO A 39 -16.29 29.35 -3.01
CA PRO A 39 -16.63 28.05 -3.58
C PRO A 39 -17.59 28.12 -4.77
N CYS A 40 -18.58 29.02 -4.71
CA CYS A 40 -19.57 29.22 -5.77
C CYS A 40 -18.95 29.89 -7.00
N LEU A 41 -18.13 30.92 -6.79
CA LEU A 41 -17.42 31.64 -7.86
C LEU A 41 -16.42 30.73 -8.60
N VAL A 42 -15.65 29.93 -7.86
CA VAL A 42 -14.72 28.95 -8.44
C VAL A 42 -15.49 27.94 -9.29
N ARG A 43 -16.62 27.39 -8.80
CA ARG A 43 -17.44 26.46 -9.58
C ARG A 43 -18.00 27.09 -10.86
N MET A 44 -18.51 28.33 -10.78
CA MET A 44 -19.01 29.06 -11.96
C MET A 44 -17.92 29.30 -13.00
N ALA A 45 -16.69 29.58 -12.58
CA ALA A 45 -15.57 29.82 -13.49
C ALA A 45 -15.05 28.52 -14.14
N LEU A 46 -15.04 27.41 -13.40
CA LEU A 46 -14.45 26.14 -13.85
C LEU A 46 -15.41 25.26 -14.66
N CYS A 47 -16.72 25.32 -14.41
CA CYS A 47 -17.68 24.54 -15.18
C CYS A 47 -17.80 25.05 -16.64
N ALA A 48 -18.09 24.13 -17.56
CA ALA A 48 -18.48 24.48 -18.92
C ALA A 48 -19.79 25.31 -18.83
N PRO A 49 -19.80 26.55 -19.35
CA PRO A 49 -20.96 27.40 -19.19
C PRO A 49 -22.08 26.96 -20.14
N ALA A 50 -23.32 27.00 -19.64
CA ALA A 50 -24.50 26.81 -20.48
C ALA A 50 -24.69 27.99 -21.45
N ASP A 51 -24.21 29.18 -21.07
CA ASP A 51 -24.19 30.38 -21.89
C ASP A 51 -22.82 30.55 -22.58
N GLN A 52 -22.82 30.69 -23.90
CA GLN A 52 -21.62 30.94 -24.72
C GLN A 52 -21.59 32.37 -25.27
N SER A 53 -22.45 33.25 -24.77
CA SER A 53 -22.51 34.65 -25.13
C SER A 53 -21.19 35.39 -24.87
N GLN A 54 -20.95 36.48 -25.62
CA GLN A 54 -19.78 37.32 -25.41
C GLN A 54 -19.83 38.07 -24.07
N SER A 55 -21.02 38.39 -23.54
CA SER A 55 -21.17 39.00 -22.21
C SER A 55 -20.66 38.06 -21.13
N TRP A 56 -21.08 36.79 -21.16
CA TRP A 56 -20.59 35.81 -20.19
C TRP A 56 -19.08 35.58 -20.31
N ALA A 57 -18.52 35.58 -21.52
CA ALA A 57 -17.07 35.45 -21.71
C ALA A 57 -16.29 36.60 -21.04
N GLN A 58 -16.84 37.81 -21.00
CA GLN A 58 -16.26 38.96 -20.30
C GLN A 58 -16.43 38.85 -18.79
N ASP A 59 -17.63 38.51 -18.33
CA ASP A 59 -17.94 38.30 -16.91
C ASP A 59 -17.08 37.19 -16.29
N LYS A 60 -16.90 36.09 -17.01
CA LYS A 60 -16.01 34.99 -16.62
C LYS A 60 -14.55 35.44 -16.45
N LYS A 61 -14.04 36.31 -17.34
CA LYS A 61 -12.68 36.87 -17.20
C LYS A 61 -12.55 37.71 -15.93
N LEU A 62 -13.56 38.50 -15.61
CA LEU A 62 -13.58 39.33 -14.40
C LEU A 62 -13.65 38.47 -13.13
N ILE A 63 -14.50 37.43 -13.11
CA ILE A 63 -14.55 36.47 -12.00
C ILE A 63 -13.20 35.77 -11.82
N LEU A 64 -12.56 35.29 -12.89
CA LEU A 64 -11.23 34.67 -12.81
C LEU A 64 -10.16 35.63 -12.27
N ARG A 65 -10.25 36.92 -12.62
CA ARG A 65 -9.34 37.94 -12.11
C ARG A 65 -9.53 38.17 -10.61
N LEU A 66 -10.78 38.22 -10.12
CA LEU A 66 -11.09 38.29 -8.69
C LEU A 66 -10.52 37.08 -7.94
N LEU A 67 -10.67 35.88 -8.51
CA LEU A 67 -10.17 34.64 -7.93
C LEU A 67 -8.63 34.55 -7.90
N SER A 68 -7.94 35.08 -8.91
CA SER A 68 -6.47 34.99 -8.99
C SER A 68 -5.72 35.66 -7.82
N GLY A 69 -6.36 36.61 -7.13
CA GLY A 69 -5.77 37.33 -6.00
C GLY A 69 -5.93 36.64 -4.64
N VAL A 70 -6.62 35.50 -4.57
CA VAL A 70 -6.97 34.86 -3.31
C VAL A 70 -6.29 33.50 -3.18
N GLU A 71 -5.35 33.36 -2.22
CA GLU A 71 -4.59 32.12 -2.01
C GLU A 71 -5.48 30.88 -1.78
N ALA A 72 -6.59 31.04 -1.08
CA ALA A 72 -7.54 29.96 -0.79
C ALA A 72 -8.20 29.37 -2.05
N VAL A 73 -8.18 30.08 -3.19
CA VAL A 73 -8.72 29.59 -4.47
C VAL A 73 -8.02 28.33 -4.90
N ASN A 74 -6.70 28.24 -4.78
CA ASN A 74 -5.96 27.08 -5.26
C ASN A 74 -6.37 25.80 -4.50
N SER A 75 -6.59 25.91 -3.19
CA SER A 75 -7.11 24.80 -2.37
C SER A 75 -8.56 24.46 -2.73
N ILE A 76 -9.42 25.45 -2.96
CA ILE A 76 -10.81 25.25 -3.36
C ILE A 76 -10.91 24.63 -4.76
N VAL A 77 -10.10 25.10 -5.71
CA VAL A 77 -9.98 24.53 -7.06
C VAL A 77 -9.54 23.08 -6.97
N ALA A 78 -8.50 22.75 -6.20
CA ALA A 78 -8.07 21.36 -6.01
C ALA A 78 -9.19 20.46 -5.44
N LEU A 79 -10.00 20.97 -4.51
CA LEU A 79 -11.14 20.23 -3.95
C LEU A 79 -12.33 20.10 -4.92
N LEU A 80 -12.59 21.09 -5.76
CA LEU A 80 -13.72 21.11 -6.70
C LEU A 80 -13.40 20.49 -8.06
N SER A 81 -12.12 20.42 -8.44
CA SER A 81 -11.62 19.85 -9.69
C SER A 81 -11.30 18.36 -9.57
N VAL A 82 -12.08 17.61 -8.79
CA VAL A 82 -11.97 16.15 -8.80
C VAL A 82 -12.20 15.66 -10.23
N ASP A 83 -11.16 15.07 -10.82
CA ASP A 83 -11.22 14.51 -12.16
C ASP A 83 -12.02 13.20 -12.11
N PHE A 84 -13.32 13.31 -12.35
CA PHE A 84 -14.21 12.16 -12.43
C PHE A 84 -13.80 11.19 -13.53
N HIS A 85 -13.16 11.66 -14.61
CA HIS A 85 -12.70 10.81 -15.68
C HIS A 85 -11.47 10.00 -15.26
N ALA A 86 -10.50 10.62 -14.60
CA ALA A 86 -9.37 9.90 -14.01
C ALA A 86 -9.84 8.88 -12.96
N LEU A 87 -10.80 9.27 -12.12
CA LEU A 87 -11.39 8.36 -11.12
C LEU A 87 -12.11 7.17 -11.78
N GLU A 88 -12.89 7.40 -12.83
CA GLU A 88 -13.56 6.35 -13.60
C GLU A 88 -12.56 5.42 -14.28
N GLN A 89 -11.50 5.97 -14.88
CA GLN A 89 -10.43 5.17 -15.46
C GLN A 89 -9.75 4.29 -14.41
N ASP A 90 -9.47 4.81 -13.22
CA ASP A 90 -8.83 4.05 -12.15
C ASP A 90 -9.75 2.97 -11.57
N ALA A 91 -11.05 3.25 -11.44
CA ALA A 91 -12.06 2.25 -11.08
C ALA A 91 -12.16 1.15 -12.13
N SER A 92 -12.11 1.50 -13.42
CA SER A 92 -12.13 0.54 -14.53
C SER A 92 -10.89 -0.36 -14.54
N LYS A 93 -9.69 0.21 -14.35
CA LYS A 93 -8.44 -0.55 -14.21
C LYS A 93 -8.49 -1.52 -13.02
N GLU A 94 -8.96 -1.05 -11.87
CA GLU A 94 -9.15 -1.91 -10.69
C GLU A 94 -10.10 -3.07 -10.99
N GLN A 95 -11.25 -2.79 -11.61
CA GLN A 95 -12.24 -3.81 -11.93
C GLN A 95 -11.68 -4.85 -12.90
N GLN A 96 -10.88 -4.43 -13.89
CA GLN A 96 -10.17 -5.35 -14.79
C GLN A 96 -9.17 -6.22 -14.03
N LEU A 97 -8.35 -5.64 -13.15
CA LEU A 97 -7.40 -6.39 -12.31
C LEU A 97 -8.12 -7.40 -11.41
N ARG A 98 -9.21 -7.00 -10.75
CA ARG A 98 -10.03 -7.90 -9.94
C ARG A 98 -10.62 -9.02 -10.79
N GLY A 99 -11.07 -8.72 -12.01
CA GLY A 99 -11.53 -9.72 -12.98
C GLY A 99 -10.46 -10.75 -13.32
N LEU A 100 -9.22 -10.30 -13.59
CA LEU A 100 -8.09 -11.19 -13.88
C LEU A 100 -7.78 -12.12 -12.69
N ILE A 101 -7.89 -11.62 -11.45
CA ILE A 101 -7.66 -12.41 -10.23
C ILE A 101 -8.79 -13.42 -10.01
N LYS A 102 -10.06 -12.99 -10.12
CA LYS A 102 -11.24 -13.85 -9.96
C LYS A 102 -11.29 -14.99 -10.98
N ASN A 103 -10.84 -14.70 -12.21
CA ASN A 103 -10.75 -15.68 -13.29
C ASN A 103 -9.50 -16.57 -13.18
N GLY A 104 -8.63 -16.32 -12.18
CA GLY A 104 -7.55 -17.23 -11.84
C GLY A 104 -8.09 -18.38 -10.99
N GLU A 105 -7.75 -19.62 -11.32
CA GLU A 105 -8.19 -20.76 -10.52
C GLU A 105 -7.47 -20.82 -9.17
N ARG A 106 -8.06 -21.52 -8.19
CA ARG A 106 -7.39 -21.73 -6.89
C ARG A 106 -6.10 -22.56 -7.01
N GLN A 107 -5.91 -23.27 -8.12
CA GLN A 107 -4.75 -24.13 -8.41
C GLN A 107 -3.98 -23.68 -9.66
N ASP A 108 -4.16 -22.43 -10.09
CA ASP A 108 -3.61 -21.92 -11.36
C ASP A 108 -2.07 -21.97 -11.47
N GLU A 109 -1.36 -22.05 -10.34
CA GLU A 109 0.11 -22.08 -10.27
C GLU A 109 0.73 -23.26 -11.06
N GLU A 110 -0.07 -24.29 -11.31
CA GLU A 110 0.32 -25.49 -12.05
C GLU A 110 0.08 -25.35 -13.56
N SER A 111 -0.92 -24.57 -13.95
CA SER A 111 -1.31 -24.41 -15.35
C SER A 111 -0.38 -23.42 -16.07
N LEU A 112 -0.08 -23.68 -17.35
CA LEU A 112 0.69 -22.74 -18.17
C LEU A 112 -0.04 -21.39 -18.30
N GLY A 113 -1.38 -21.42 -18.34
CA GLY A 113 -2.21 -20.22 -18.38
C GLY A 113 -2.10 -19.40 -17.09
N GLY A 114 -2.13 -20.06 -15.94
CA GLY A 114 -2.00 -19.45 -14.63
C GLY A 114 -0.64 -18.83 -14.38
N ARG A 115 0.45 -19.51 -14.78
CA ARG A 115 1.79 -18.91 -14.72
C ARG A 115 1.89 -17.63 -15.56
N ARG A 116 1.40 -17.66 -16.81
CA ARG A 116 1.38 -16.46 -17.67
C ARG A 116 0.54 -15.34 -17.08
N ARG A 117 -0.61 -15.67 -16.48
CA ARG A 117 -1.49 -14.71 -15.79
C ARG A 117 -0.78 -14.07 -14.60
N THR A 118 -0.17 -14.87 -13.74
CA THR A 118 0.62 -14.41 -12.59
C THR A 118 1.78 -13.53 -13.04
N ASP A 119 2.53 -13.94 -14.07
CA ASP A 119 3.66 -13.16 -14.59
C ASP A 119 3.19 -11.82 -15.15
N ALA A 120 2.13 -11.81 -15.97
CA ALA A 120 1.57 -10.57 -16.52
C ALA A 120 1.12 -9.60 -15.41
N LEU A 121 0.38 -10.09 -14.41
CA LEU A 121 -0.05 -9.29 -13.26
C LEU A 121 1.14 -8.76 -12.45
N ARG A 122 2.18 -9.58 -12.25
CA ARG A 122 3.41 -9.18 -11.57
C ARG A 122 4.17 -8.12 -12.37
N PHE A 123 4.25 -8.23 -13.69
CA PHE A 123 4.85 -7.21 -14.56
C PHE A 123 4.10 -5.88 -14.50
N LEU A 124 2.77 -5.90 -14.53
CA LEU A 124 1.94 -4.70 -14.38
C LEU A 124 2.19 -4.03 -13.02
N CYS A 125 2.28 -4.82 -11.94
CA CYS A 125 2.59 -4.29 -10.60
C CYS A 125 4.01 -3.70 -10.50
N LYS A 126 4.98 -4.22 -11.26
CA LYS A 126 6.33 -3.63 -11.34
C LYS A 126 6.33 -2.28 -12.05
N MET A 127 5.49 -2.13 -13.08
CA MET A 127 5.33 -0.85 -13.79
C MET A 127 4.60 0.20 -12.94
N ASN A 128 3.75 -0.24 -12.01
CA ASN A 128 3.02 0.66 -11.10
C ASN A 128 3.06 0.15 -9.64
N PRO A 129 4.13 0.44 -8.88
CA PRO A 129 4.30 -0.05 -7.51
C PRO A 129 3.17 0.35 -6.55
N SER A 130 2.53 1.51 -6.77
CA SER A 130 1.40 1.96 -5.95
C SER A 130 0.21 1.00 -5.98
N GLN A 131 0.02 0.27 -7.09
CA GLN A 131 -1.05 -0.70 -7.27
C GLN A 131 -0.67 -2.10 -6.76
N ALA A 132 0.61 -2.39 -6.54
CA ALA A 132 1.06 -3.71 -6.11
C ALA A 132 0.47 -4.11 -4.74
N LEU A 133 0.41 -3.17 -3.79
CA LEU A 133 -0.21 -3.40 -2.47
C LEU A 133 -1.71 -3.65 -2.56
N LYS A 134 -2.39 -2.95 -3.48
CA LYS A 134 -3.82 -3.15 -3.74
C LYS A 134 -4.10 -4.53 -4.34
N VAL A 135 -3.30 -4.94 -5.33
CA VAL A 135 -3.36 -6.28 -5.93
C VAL A 135 -3.08 -7.36 -4.89
N ARG A 136 -2.11 -7.14 -3.99
CA ARG A 136 -1.84 -8.02 -2.85
C ARG A 136 -3.07 -8.19 -1.94
N GLY A 137 -3.83 -7.12 -1.68
CA GLY A 137 -5.11 -7.22 -0.95
C GLY A 137 -6.15 -8.04 -1.73
N MET A 138 -6.33 -7.74 -3.02
CA MET A 138 -7.32 -8.40 -3.87
C MET A 138 -7.11 -9.93 -3.97
N VAL A 139 -5.87 -10.41 -4.09
CA VAL A 139 -5.61 -11.87 -4.13
C VAL A 139 -6.00 -12.57 -2.83
N VAL A 140 -5.84 -11.91 -1.68
CA VAL A 140 -6.21 -12.45 -0.37
C VAL A 140 -7.73 -12.46 -0.18
N GLU A 141 -8.40 -11.36 -0.53
CA GLU A 141 -9.86 -11.26 -0.46
C GLU A 141 -10.55 -12.35 -1.30
N GLU A 142 -10.08 -12.50 -2.54
CA GLU A 142 -10.64 -13.49 -3.46
C GLU A 142 -10.19 -14.92 -3.11
N CYS A 143 -9.08 -15.08 -2.40
CA CYS A 143 -8.40 -16.35 -2.15
C CYS A 143 -8.06 -17.06 -3.48
N HIS A 144 -7.44 -16.32 -4.40
CA HIS A 144 -6.97 -16.78 -5.70
C HIS A 144 -5.52 -16.31 -5.91
N LEU A 145 -4.74 -17.05 -6.72
CA LEU A 145 -3.34 -16.71 -7.04
C LEU A 145 -2.45 -16.45 -5.80
N PRO A 146 -2.32 -17.41 -4.87
CA PRO A 146 -1.49 -17.26 -3.67
C PRO A 146 -0.01 -17.03 -4.01
N GLY A 147 0.49 -17.59 -5.11
CA GLY A 147 1.85 -17.36 -5.59
C GLY A 147 2.06 -15.91 -6.01
N LEU A 148 1.07 -15.26 -6.64
CA LEU A 148 1.14 -13.84 -6.98
C LEU A 148 1.28 -12.98 -5.71
N GLY A 149 0.46 -13.23 -4.68
CA GLY A 149 0.52 -12.48 -3.42
C GLY A 149 1.88 -12.55 -2.73
N VAL A 150 2.47 -13.75 -2.69
CA VAL A 150 3.82 -13.96 -2.15
C VAL A 150 4.89 -13.30 -3.04
N ALA A 151 4.77 -13.42 -4.36
CA ALA A 151 5.73 -12.84 -5.30
C ALA A 151 5.78 -11.31 -5.22
N LEU A 152 4.62 -10.64 -5.11
CA LEU A 152 4.53 -9.19 -4.92
C LEU A 152 5.14 -8.75 -3.59
N THR A 153 4.91 -9.52 -2.52
CA THR A 153 5.48 -9.26 -1.19
C THR A 153 7.01 -9.40 -1.20
N LEU A 154 7.53 -10.43 -1.87
CA LEU A 154 8.97 -10.62 -2.05
C LEU A 154 9.62 -9.51 -2.88
N ASP A 155 8.93 -9.00 -3.90
CA ASP A 155 9.42 -7.87 -4.70
C ASP A 155 9.46 -6.58 -3.89
N HIS A 156 8.46 -6.35 -3.03
CA HIS A 156 8.42 -5.18 -2.15
C HIS A 156 9.50 -5.22 -1.06
N THR A 157 9.74 -6.40 -0.46
CA THR A 157 10.79 -6.60 0.55
C THR A 157 12.20 -6.29 0.03
N LYS A 158 12.44 -6.42 -1.28
CA LYS A 158 13.74 -6.04 -1.88
C LYS A 158 13.92 -4.53 -2.04
N ASN A 159 12.82 -3.78 -2.13
CA ASN A 159 12.85 -2.34 -2.33
C ASN A 159 12.84 -1.58 -1.00
N GLU A 160 12.25 -2.15 0.06
CA GLU A 160 12.25 -1.57 1.40
C GLU A 160 13.23 -2.31 2.32
N ALA A 161 14.44 -1.77 2.46
CA ALA A 161 15.38 -2.22 3.47
C ALA A 161 14.93 -1.72 4.85
N CYS A 162 14.10 -2.50 5.54
CA CYS A 162 13.78 -2.23 6.94
C CYS A 162 14.93 -2.77 7.81
N GLU A 163 15.85 -1.89 8.23
CA GLU A 163 17.05 -2.30 8.97
C GLU A 163 16.77 -2.82 10.39
N ASP A 164 15.67 -2.40 11.03
CA ASP A 164 15.39 -2.76 12.44
C ASP A 164 14.04 -3.46 12.70
N GLY A 165 13.20 -3.63 11.67
CA GLY A 165 11.83 -4.13 11.82
C GLY A 165 11.61 -5.60 11.49
N VAL A 166 10.38 -6.06 11.78
CA VAL A 166 9.82 -7.28 11.21
C VAL A 166 9.57 -7.04 9.72
N SER A 167 10.06 -7.93 8.86
CA SER A 167 9.90 -7.74 7.41
C SER A 167 8.43 -7.78 6.98
N ASP A 168 8.10 -7.09 5.89
CA ASP A 168 6.78 -7.15 5.26
C ASP A 168 6.41 -8.60 4.89
N LEU A 169 7.39 -9.43 4.48
CA LEU A 169 7.16 -10.85 4.25
C LEU A 169 6.67 -11.58 5.50
N VAL A 170 7.34 -11.41 6.64
CA VAL A 170 6.94 -12.05 7.90
C VAL A 170 5.57 -11.55 8.35
N CYS A 171 5.32 -10.25 8.26
CA CYS A 171 4.03 -9.65 8.57
C CYS A 171 2.91 -10.24 7.70
N PHE A 172 3.11 -10.28 6.38
CA PHE A 172 2.13 -10.76 5.42
C PHE A 172 1.80 -12.24 5.65
N VAL A 173 2.81 -13.11 5.68
CA VAL A 173 2.60 -14.56 5.83
C VAL A 173 2.01 -14.90 7.21
N SER A 174 2.43 -14.18 8.26
CA SER A 174 1.82 -14.31 9.60
C SER A 174 0.36 -13.91 9.57
N GLY A 175 0.00 -12.82 8.89
CA GLY A 175 -1.39 -12.39 8.72
C GLY A 175 -2.26 -13.44 8.02
N LEU A 176 -1.72 -14.13 7.01
CA LEU A 176 -2.44 -15.18 6.29
C LEU A 176 -2.68 -16.44 7.14
N LEU A 177 -1.70 -16.85 7.96
CA LEU A 177 -1.73 -18.11 8.71
C LEU A 177 -2.26 -17.99 10.13
N LEU A 178 -1.98 -16.89 10.81
CA LEU A 178 -2.40 -16.62 12.20
C LEU A 178 -3.65 -15.73 12.27
N GLY A 179 -4.10 -15.18 11.13
CA GLY A 179 -5.32 -14.38 11.06
C GLY A 179 -6.58 -15.18 11.44
N THR A 180 -7.65 -14.48 11.78
CA THR A 180 -8.94 -15.08 12.22
C THR A 180 -9.72 -15.74 11.08
N ASN A 181 -9.46 -15.36 9.83
CA ASN A 181 -10.18 -15.85 8.66
C ASN A 181 -9.76 -17.28 8.26
N ALA A 182 -10.62 -18.27 8.55
CA ALA A 182 -10.37 -19.68 8.25
C ALA A 182 -10.25 -19.99 6.74
N LYS A 183 -10.98 -19.25 5.88
CA LYS A 183 -10.91 -19.41 4.42
C LYS A 183 -9.51 -19.08 3.92
N VAL A 184 -8.97 -17.94 4.35
CA VAL A 184 -7.62 -17.48 3.97
C VAL A 184 -6.55 -18.45 4.48
N ARG A 185 -6.61 -18.86 5.76
CA ARG A 185 -5.68 -19.85 6.33
C ARG A 185 -5.65 -21.15 5.54
N THR A 186 -6.83 -21.70 5.23
CA THR A 186 -6.97 -22.98 4.51
C THR A 186 -6.49 -22.87 3.08
N TRP A 187 -6.84 -21.78 2.40
CA TRP A 187 -6.40 -21.47 1.04
C TRP A 187 -4.87 -21.39 0.95
N PHE A 188 -4.26 -20.59 1.81
CA PHE A 188 -2.80 -20.42 1.80
C PHE A 188 -2.07 -21.68 2.26
N GLY A 189 -2.61 -22.42 3.24
CA GLY A 189 -2.08 -23.72 3.64
C GLY A 189 -2.09 -24.75 2.51
N THR A 190 -3.13 -24.76 1.66
CA THR A 190 -3.20 -25.64 0.49
C THR A 190 -2.15 -25.27 -0.56
N PHE A 191 -1.90 -23.99 -0.79
CA PHE A 191 -0.80 -23.54 -1.66
C PHE A 191 0.55 -24.12 -1.21
N ILE A 192 0.85 -24.03 0.10
CA ILE A 192 2.09 -24.56 0.66
C ILE A 192 2.16 -26.09 0.50
N ARG A 193 1.08 -26.81 0.86
CA ARG A 193 1.04 -28.28 0.79
C ARG A 193 1.16 -28.80 -0.64
N ASN A 194 0.49 -28.18 -1.59
CA ASN A 194 0.56 -28.58 -3.00
C ASN A 194 1.96 -28.27 -3.56
N GLY A 195 2.52 -27.11 -3.19
CA GLY A 195 3.82 -26.67 -3.68
C GLY A 195 4.98 -27.58 -3.26
N GLN A 196 4.89 -28.24 -2.10
CA GLN A 196 5.94 -29.12 -1.56
C GLN A 196 5.81 -30.60 -1.94
N GLN A 197 4.64 -31.06 -2.42
CA GLN A 197 4.48 -32.43 -2.94
C GLN A 197 5.29 -32.65 -4.23
N ARG A 198 5.77 -31.57 -4.83
CA ARG A 198 6.64 -31.60 -6.01
C ARG A 198 8.01 -32.16 -5.63
N LYS A 199 8.38 -33.33 -6.18
CA LYS A 199 9.68 -34.00 -5.97
C LYS A 199 10.91 -33.15 -6.30
N ARG A 200 10.75 -32.05 -7.04
CA ARG A 200 11.82 -31.10 -7.38
C ARG A 200 11.28 -29.68 -7.23
N GLU A 201 11.50 -29.07 -6.08
CA GLU A 201 11.32 -27.62 -5.92
C GLU A 201 12.39 -26.93 -6.76
N THR A 202 12.00 -26.35 -7.89
CA THR A 202 12.89 -25.50 -8.68
C THR A 202 13.15 -24.22 -7.89
N SER A 203 14.39 -23.73 -7.87
CA SER A 203 14.77 -22.46 -7.24
C SER A 203 13.99 -21.24 -7.78
N SER A 204 13.40 -21.37 -8.98
CA SER A 204 12.51 -20.36 -9.56
C SER A 204 11.09 -20.36 -8.97
N SER A 205 10.71 -21.38 -8.19
CA SER A 205 9.36 -21.44 -7.59
C SER A 205 9.20 -20.36 -6.52
N VAL A 206 8.05 -19.68 -6.53
CA VAL A 206 7.73 -18.66 -5.53
C VAL A 206 7.74 -19.22 -4.11
N LEU A 207 7.24 -20.45 -3.91
CA LEU A 207 7.28 -21.11 -2.60
C LEU A 207 8.72 -21.30 -2.11
N TRP A 208 9.62 -21.70 -3.00
CA TRP A 208 11.04 -21.86 -2.67
C TRP A 208 11.69 -20.52 -2.33
N GLN A 209 11.41 -19.47 -3.11
CA GLN A 209 11.90 -18.11 -2.85
C GLN A 209 11.43 -17.59 -1.48
N MET A 210 10.17 -17.82 -1.13
CA MET A 210 9.61 -17.49 0.18
C MET A 210 10.33 -18.22 1.31
N ARG A 211 10.50 -19.55 1.19
CA ARG A 211 11.23 -20.36 2.17
C ARG A 211 12.66 -19.86 2.37
N ARG A 212 13.37 -19.59 1.28
CA ARG A 212 14.74 -19.08 1.31
C ARG A 212 14.81 -17.71 2.01
N GLN A 213 13.91 -16.80 1.69
CA GLN A 213 13.90 -15.46 2.31
C GLN A 213 13.63 -15.54 3.81
N LEU A 214 12.63 -16.33 4.24
CA LEU A 214 12.34 -16.54 5.66
C LEU A 214 13.51 -17.21 6.41
N LEU A 215 14.21 -18.15 5.76
CA LEU A 215 15.40 -18.77 6.33
C LEU A 215 16.54 -17.76 6.49
N LEU A 216 16.78 -16.90 5.50
CA LEU A 216 17.78 -15.84 5.58
C LEU A 216 17.48 -14.87 6.72
N GLU A 217 16.21 -14.49 6.91
CA GLU A 217 15.80 -13.62 8.02
C GLU A 217 15.98 -14.29 9.38
N LEU A 218 15.72 -15.60 9.48
CA LEU A 218 15.98 -16.35 10.70
C LEU A 218 17.49 -16.44 10.99
N MET A 219 18.30 -16.75 9.99
CA MET A 219 19.76 -16.82 10.10
C MET A 219 20.38 -15.46 10.46
N GLY A 220 19.78 -14.35 10.00
CA GLY A 220 20.24 -13.01 10.34
C GLY A 220 19.98 -12.60 11.79
N ILE A 221 19.12 -13.31 12.51
CA ILE A 221 18.79 -13.02 13.92
C ILE A 221 19.51 -13.97 14.87
N LEU A 222 19.79 -15.20 14.43
CA LEU A 222 20.58 -16.12 15.23
C LEU A 222 21.96 -15.49 15.45
N PRO A 223 22.47 -15.44 16.70
CA PRO A 223 23.85 -15.03 16.93
C PRO A 223 24.70 -15.89 16.01
N THR A 224 25.45 -15.26 15.10
CA THR A 224 26.35 -15.97 14.19
C THR A 224 27.15 -16.89 15.08
N VAL A 225 26.91 -18.20 14.97
CA VAL A 225 27.70 -19.17 15.71
C VAL A 225 29.09 -18.99 15.13
N ARG A 226 29.90 -18.13 15.76
CA ARG A 226 31.33 -18.12 15.55
C ARG A 226 31.70 -19.51 15.98
N SER A 227 31.83 -20.39 15.00
CA SER A 227 32.47 -21.67 15.13
C SER A 227 33.73 -21.36 15.89
N THR A 228 33.75 -21.71 17.17
CA THR A 228 34.95 -21.89 17.95
C THR A 228 35.71 -22.99 17.23
N ARG A 229 36.38 -22.62 16.14
CA ARG A 229 37.61 -23.29 15.74
C ARG A 229 38.52 -23.05 16.92
N ILE A 230 38.54 -24.08 17.75
CA ILE A 230 39.65 -24.54 18.56
C ILE A 230 40.93 -23.89 18.03
N VAL A 231 41.30 -22.76 18.63
CA VAL A 231 42.70 -22.40 18.76
C VAL A 231 43.07 -23.01 20.09
N GLU A 232 43.47 -24.28 20.02
CA GLU A 232 44.46 -24.78 20.98
C GLU A 232 45.63 -23.79 20.90
N GLU A 233 45.83 -23.01 21.94
CA GLU A 233 47.13 -22.84 22.60
C GLU A 233 47.02 -21.84 23.77
N ALA A 234 47.38 -22.36 24.95
CA ALA A 234 48.01 -21.69 26.10
C ALA A 234 47.38 -20.39 26.66
N ASP A 235 46.74 -20.44 27.83
CA ASP A 235 47.44 -20.34 29.13
C ASP A 235 46.46 -20.20 30.31
N VAL A 236 46.65 -21.08 31.30
CA VAL A 236 46.58 -20.93 32.76
C VAL A 236 45.58 -19.92 33.40
N GLU A 237 44.66 -20.51 34.20
CA GLU A 237 44.02 -19.96 35.40
C GLU A 237 43.28 -18.61 35.30
N MET A 238 42.04 -18.65 34.82
CA MET A 238 40.98 -17.79 35.35
C MET A 238 39.64 -18.50 35.14
N GLU A 239 38.89 -18.69 36.23
CA GLU A 239 37.52 -19.22 36.25
C GLU A 239 36.73 -18.80 34.99
N PRO A 240 36.22 -19.75 34.19
CA PRO A 240 35.45 -19.42 33.01
C PRO A 240 34.06 -19.03 33.49
N ASN A 241 33.88 -17.76 33.84
CA ASN A 241 32.57 -17.11 33.83
C ASN A 241 32.14 -16.94 32.37
N VAL A 242 32.03 -18.06 31.64
CA VAL A 242 31.56 -18.08 30.26
C VAL A 242 30.05 -17.97 30.36
N SER A 243 29.54 -16.76 30.20
CA SER A 243 28.15 -16.57 29.82
C SER A 243 27.97 -17.19 28.41
N VAL A 244 27.78 -18.51 28.35
CA VAL A 244 27.59 -19.30 27.12
C VAL A 244 26.35 -18.85 26.33
N TYR A 245 25.50 -18.02 26.93
CA TYR A 245 24.44 -17.31 26.24
C TYR A 245 24.82 -15.83 26.12
N SER A 246 25.50 -15.45 25.04
CA SER A 246 25.28 -14.10 24.53
C SER A 246 23.82 -14.06 24.07
N GLY A 247 22.95 -13.58 24.95
CA GLY A 247 21.51 -13.51 24.69
C GLY A 247 21.24 -12.75 23.39
N LEU A 248 20.14 -13.08 22.73
CA LEU A 248 19.61 -12.26 21.64
C LEU A 248 19.57 -10.80 22.09
N LYS A 249 20.10 -9.88 21.28
CA LYS A 249 19.99 -8.45 21.56
C LYS A 249 18.52 -8.06 21.69
N GLU A 250 18.22 -7.12 22.59
CA GLU A 250 16.86 -6.66 22.86
C GLU A 250 16.14 -6.17 21.58
N GLU A 251 16.87 -5.50 20.68
CA GLU A 251 16.40 -5.04 19.36
C GLU A 251 15.86 -6.17 18.47
N HIS A 252 16.34 -7.41 18.65
CA HIS A 252 15.93 -8.56 17.84
C HIS A 252 14.88 -9.45 18.50
N VAL A 253 14.52 -9.23 19.77
CA VAL A 253 13.57 -10.11 20.50
C VAL A 253 12.20 -10.16 19.82
N VAL A 254 11.68 -9.01 19.39
CA VAL A 254 10.37 -8.92 18.72
C VAL A 254 10.40 -9.66 17.38
N LYS A 255 11.46 -9.46 16.59
CA LYS A 255 11.65 -10.09 15.29
C LYS A 255 11.82 -11.61 15.41
N ALA A 256 12.62 -12.07 16.38
CA ALA A 256 12.81 -13.47 16.70
C ALA A 256 11.49 -14.14 17.11
N SER A 257 10.71 -13.50 18.00
CA SER A 257 9.41 -13.99 18.45
C SER A 257 8.39 -14.07 17.30
N ALA A 258 8.36 -13.06 16.42
CA ALA A 258 7.49 -13.07 15.24
C ALA A 258 7.83 -14.21 14.28
N LEU A 259 9.11 -14.41 13.97
CA LEU A 259 9.58 -15.50 13.11
C LEU A 259 9.33 -16.87 13.72
N LEU A 260 9.53 -17.04 15.04
CA LEU A 260 9.26 -18.31 15.72
C LEU A 260 7.76 -18.65 15.67
N ARG A 261 6.88 -17.66 15.93
CA ARG A 261 5.43 -17.85 15.81
C ARG A 261 5.02 -18.22 14.38
N LEU A 262 5.60 -17.53 13.39
CA LEU A 262 5.37 -17.83 11.98
C LEU A 262 5.86 -19.25 11.63
N TYR A 263 7.02 -19.65 12.13
CA TYR A 263 7.58 -20.99 11.93
C TYR A 263 6.64 -22.07 12.49
N CYS A 264 6.14 -21.90 13.71
CA CYS A 264 5.14 -22.79 14.29
C CYS A 264 3.87 -22.87 13.44
N ALA A 265 3.41 -21.74 12.90
CA ALA A 265 2.24 -21.68 12.02
C ALA A 265 2.48 -22.41 10.69
N LEU A 266 3.65 -22.22 10.08
CA LEU A 266 4.02 -22.89 8.83
C LEU A 266 4.10 -24.41 9.00
N MET A 267 4.69 -24.87 10.11
CA MET A 267 4.78 -26.30 10.42
C MET A 267 3.41 -26.90 10.77
N GLY A 268 2.65 -26.25 11.65
CA GLY A 268 1.39 -26.78 12.17
C GLY A 268 0.20 -26.62 11.22
N ILE A 269 -0.03 -25.41 10.72
CA ILE A 269 -1.23 -25.06 9.93
C ILE A 269 -1.01 -25.38 8.45
N ALA A 270 0.15 -25.02 7.92
CA ALA A 270 0.47 -25.21 6.51
C ALA A 270 1.18 -26.54 6.21
N GLY A 271 1.63 -27.27 7.23
CA GLY A 271 2.29 -28.57 7.06
C GLY A 271 3.62 -28.48 6.30
N LEU A 272 4.31 -27.35 6.39
CA LEU A 272 5.57 -27.09 5.70
C LEU A 272 6.63 -28.12 6.12
N LYS A 273 7.28 -28.80 5.17
CA LYS A 273 8.44 -29.64 5.44
C LYS A 273 9.71 -28.88 5.07
N TYR A 274 10.57 -28.62 6.05
CA TYR A 274 11.92 -28.12 5.78
C TYR A 274 12.83 -29.29 5.44
N SER A 275 13.36 -29.29 4.22
CA SER A 275 14.63 -29.95 3.95
C SER A 275 15.72 -28.92 4.28
N ILE A 276 16.64 -29.28 5.17
CA ILE A 276 17.90 -28.54 5.30
C ILE A 276 18.53 -28.61 3.90
N ILE A 277 18.76 -27.45 3.29
CA ILE A 277 19.37 -27.31 1.95
C ILE A 277 20.76 -27.92 2.00
#